data_AF-A0A8X6T6B8-F1
#
_entry.id   AF-A0A8X6T6B8-F1
#
_cell.length_a   1.000
_cell.length_b   1.000
_cell.length_c   1.000
_cell.angle_alpha   90.00
_cell.angle_beta   90.00
_cell.angle_gamma   90.00
#
_symmetry.space_group_name_H-M   'P 1'
#
loop_
_entity.id
_entity.type
_entity.pdbx_description
1 polymer ?
#
loop_
_entity_poly.entity_id
_entity_poly.type
_entity_poly.pdbx_seq_one_letter_code
_entity_poly.pdbx_strand_id
1 'polypeptide(L)' 'MESLKLFIMEALEDAVCKGNRPNRDPIGGSNENLFVPLIKLADKLLLIGLFQDEELQSMLRLIDPENFDPDFNP' A
#
# COMPACT_ATOMS: atom_id res chain seq x y z
N MET A 1 7.11 -9.43 -14.09
CA MET A 1 7.19 -8.11 -13.42
C MET A 1 5.81 -7.64 -12.98
N GLU A 2 4.78 -7.84 -13.80
CA GLU A 2 3.38 -7.59 -13.44
C GLU A 2 2.93 -8.33 -12.18
N SER A 3 3.28 -9.61 -12.01
CA SER A 3 2.93 -10.36 -10.80
C SER A 3 3.51 -9.76 -9.51
N LEU A 4 4.67 -9.09 -9.60
CA LEU A 4 5.29 -8.42 -8.46
C LEU A 4 4.59 -7.10 -8.13
N LYS A 5 4.16 -6.36 -9.17
CA LYS A 5 3.31 -5.18 -9.02
C LYS A 5 2.01 -5.54 -8.32
N LEU A 6 1.29 -6.55 -8.82
CA LEU A 6 0.03 -7.00 -8.25
C LEU A 6 0.19 -7.41 -6.78
N PHE A 7 1.20 -8.22 -6.48
CA PHE A 7 1.51 -8.62 -5.11
C PHE A 7 1.71 -7.42 -4.19
N ILE A 8 2.41 -6.37 -4.63
CA ILE A 8 2.65 -5.19 -3.81
C ILE A 8 1.41 -4.35 -3.60
N MET A 9 0.59 -4.19 -4.65
CA MET A 9 -0.69 -3.49 -4.56
C MET A 9 -1.61 -4.15 -3.53
N GLU A 10 -1.81 -5.47 -3.66
CA GLU A 10 -2.64 -6.25 -2.74
C GLU A 10 -2.08 -6.24 -1.32
N ALA A 11 -0.75 -6.40 -1.16
CA ALA A 11 -0.12 -6.43 0.17
C ALA A 11 -0.19 -5.07 0.87
N LEU A 12 -0.05 -3.95 0.15
CA LEU A 12 -0.19 -2.60 0.72
C LEU A 12 -1.64 -2.33 1.13
N GLU A 13 -2.62 -2.67 0.28
CA GLU A 13 -4.03 -2.55 0.60
C GLU A 13 -4.38 -3.36 1.86
N ASP A 14 -3.95 -4.61 1.91
CA ASP A 14 -4.16 -5.47 3.07
C ASP A 14 -3.51 -4.91 4.34
N ALA A 15 -2.28 -4.40 4.24
CA ALA A 15 -1.57 -3.85 5.39
C ALA A 15 -2.27 -2.60 5.96
N VAL A 16 -2.76 -1.71 5.10
CA VAL A 16 -3.49 -0.49 5.49
C VAL A 16 -4.87 -0.84 6.06
N CYS A 17 -5.65 -1.67 5.36
CA CYS A 17 -7.00 -2.06 5.79
C CYS A 17 -7.00 -2.89 7.09
N LYS A 18 -6.02 -3.78 7.28
CA LYS A 18 -5.88 -4.58 8.51
C LYS A 18 -5.22 -3.82 9.65
N GLY A 19 -4.36 -2.83 9.35
CA GLY A 19 -3.69 -1.97 10.32
C GLY A 19 -4.62 -1.02 11.09
N ASN A 20 -5.81 -0.73 10.54
CA ASN A 20 -6.82 0.13 11.19
C ASN A 20 -7.60 -0.56 12.33
N ARG A 21 -7.39 -1.85 12.56
CA ARG A 21 -7.86 -2.53 13.79
C ARG A 21 -6.69 -2.53 14.77
N PRO A 22 -6.90 -2.37 16.10
CA PRO A 22 -5.85 -2.61 17.10
C PRO A 22 -5.46 -4.09 17.07
N ASN A 23 -4.64 -4.44 16.08
CA ASN A 23 -4.16 -5.78 15.84
C ASN A 23 -2.99 -6.00 16.79
N ARG A 24 -3.16 -6.94 17.72
CA ARG A 24 -2.14 -7.20 18.74
C ARG A 24 -0.88 -7.84 18.16
N ASP A 25 -0.97 -8.41 16.95
CA ASP A 25 0.14 -9.08 16.25
C ASP A 25 0.14 -8.73 14.75
N PRO A 26 0.77 -7.61 14.32
CA PRO A 26 1.06 -7.40 12.90
C PRO A 26 1.98 -8.51 12.37
N ILE A 27 1.89 -8.81 11.07
CA ILE A 27 2.79 -9.79 10.43
C ILE A 27 4.24 -9.29 10.61
N GLY A 28 5.09 -10.15 11.17
CA GLY A 28 6.47 -9.76 11.51
C GLY A 28 6.62 -9.04 12.86
N GLY A 29 5.57 -8.97 13.68
CA GLY A 29 5.62 -8.51 15.08
C GLY A 29 5.65 -7.00 15.30
N SER A 30 5.88 -6.19 14.26
CA SER A 30 5.78 -4.74 14.32
C SER A 30 5.31 -4.14 12.99
N ASN A 31 4.77 -2.92 13.02
CA ASN A 31 4.42 -2.19 11.81
C ASN A 31 5.64 -1.88 10.95
N GLU A 32 6.82 -1.69 11.55
CA GLU A 32 8.06 -1.48 10.82
C GLU A 32 8.39 -2.70 9.95
N ASN A 33 8.31 -3.90 10.53
CA ASN A 33 8.58 -5.15 9.82
C ASN A 33 7.53 -5.43 8.73
N LEU A 34 6.30 -4.96 8.90
CA LEU A 34 5.23 -5.06 7.90
C LEU A 34 5.42 -4.06 6.75
N PHE A 35 5.52 -2.76 7.04
CA PHE A 35 5.42 -1.70 6.04
C PHE A 35 6.76 -1.36 5.35
N VAL A 36 7.88 -1.35 6.07
CA VAL A 36 9.18 -0.96 5.48
C VAL A 36 9.55 -1.79 4.24
N PRO A 37 9.46 -3.13 4.23
CA PRO A 37 9.79 -3.90 3.03
C PRO A 37 8.82 -3.61 1.86
N LEU A 38 7.52 -3.43 2.13
CA LEU A 38 6.52 -3.13 1.12
C LEU A 38 6.77 -1.76 0.47
N ILE A 39 7.00 -0.73 1.29
CA ILE A 39 7.27 0.63 0.80
C ILE A 39 8.58 0.68 0.01
N LYS A 40 9.65 0.00 0.49
CA LYS A 40 10.93 -0.06 -0.23
C LYS A 40 10.77 -0.72 -1.60
N LEU A 41 9.95 -1.76 -1.71
CA LEU A 41 9.73 -2.43 -2.99
C LEU A 41 8.85 -1.57 -3.92
N ALA A 42 7.79 -0.95 -3.40
CA ALA A 42 6.98 0.01 -4.15
C ALA A 42 7.83 1.15 -4.72
N ASP A 43 8.76 1.73 -3.95
CA ASP A 43 9.73 2.73 -4.41
C ASP A 43 10.55 2.25 -5.63
N LYS A 44 11.06 1.01 -5.59
CA LYS A 44 11.81 0.46 -6.73
C LYS A 44 10.94 0.24 -7.96
N LEU A 45 9.68 -0.17 -7.78
CA LEU A 45 8.74 -0.36 -8.88
C LEU A 45 8.27 0.98 -9.48
N LEU A 46 8.16 2.03 -8.66
CA LEU A 46 7.89 3.40 -9.09
C LEU A 46 9.04 3.95 -9.94
N LEU A 47 10.28 3.78 -9.48
CA LEU A 47 11.48 4.28 -10.17
C LEU A 47 11.66 3.71 -11.59
N ILE A 48 11.20 2.49 -11.84
CA ILE A 48 11.28 1.86 -13.17
C ILE A 48 10.05 2.13 -14.04
N GLY A 49 9.06 2.89 -13.54
CA GLY A 49 7.85 3.25 -14.29
C GLY A 49 6.90 2.07 -14.52
N LEU A 50 6.81 1.11 -13.59
CA LEU A 50 5.97 -0.07 -13.76
C LEU A 50 4.47 0.20 -13.48
N PHE A 51 4.17 1.24 -12.69
CA PHE A 51 2.81 1.61 -12.33
C PHE A 51 2.19 2.54 -13.37
N GLN A 52 0.95 2.26 -13.71
CA GLN A 52 0.08 3.09 -14.53
C GLN A 52 -0.72 4.06 -13.65
N ASP A 53 -1.34 5.07 -14.26
CA ASP A 53 -2.07 6.12 -13.56
C ASP A 53 -3.14 5.59 -12.61
N GLU A 54 -3.88 4.54 -13.02
CA GLU A 54 -4.92 3.90 -12.21
C GLU A 54 -4.37 3.26 -10.92
N GLU A 55 -3.16 2.73 -11.01
CA GLU A 55 -2.47 2.03 -9.92
C GLU A 55 -1.82 3.05 -8.98
N LEU A 56 -1.27 4.13 -9.53
CA LEU A 56 -0.81 5.29 -8.77
C LEU A 56 -1.95 5.94 -7.98
N GLN A 57 -3.11 6.16 -8.61
CA GLN A 57 -4.29 6.68 -7.93
C GLN A 57 -4.74 5.77 -6.79
N SER A 58 -4.75 4.46 -7.01
CA SER A 58 -5.09 3.48 -5.96
C SER A 58 -4.12 3.54 -4.78
N MET A 59 -2.81 3.66 -5.02
CA MET A 59 -1.82 3.85 -3.94
C MET A 59 -2.00 5.17 -3.20
N LEU A 60 -2.29 6.28 -3.91
CA LEU A 60 -2.51 7.58 -3.27
C LEU A 60 -3.73 7.56 -2.34
N ARG A 61 -4.81 6.87 -2.73
CA ARG A 61 -5.98 6.64 -1.87
C ARG A 61 -5.65 5.89 -0.58
N LEU A 62 -4.70 4.95 -0.62
CA LEU A 62 -4.27 4.22 0.58
C LEU A 62 -3.45 5.09 1.54
N ILE A 63 -2.74 6.10 1.03
CA ILE A 63 -1.88 6.99 1.83
C ILE A 63 -2.71 8.06 2.51
N ASP A 64 -3.59 8.70 1.74
CA ASP A 64 -4.38 9.84 2.19
C ASP A 64 -5.74 9.84 1.49
N PRO A 65 -6.70 9.05 2.00
CA PRO A 65 -8.00 8.94 1.38
C PRO A 65 -8.77 10.26 1.39
N GLU A 66 -8.53 11.17 2.36
CA GLU A 66 -9.21 12.47 2.43
C GLU A 66 -8.93 13.34 1.21
N ASN A 67 -7.70 13.31 0.69
CA ASN A 67 -7.30 14.13 -0.45
C ASN A 67 -7.41 13.42 -1.81
N PHE A 68 -7.37 12.08 -1.84
CA PHE A 68 -7.26 11.31 -3.08
C PHE A 68 -8.42 10.35 -3.36
N ASP A 69 -9.28 10.08 -2.38
CA ASP A 69 -10.47 9.26 -2.58
C ASP A 69 -11.71 10.15 -2.79
N PRO A 70 -12.28 10.22 -4.02
CA PRO A 70 -13.44 11.05 -4.30
C PRO A 70 -14.71 10.57 -3.56
N ASP A 71 -14.72 9.32 -3.11
CA ASP A 71 -15.82 8.73 -2.34
C ASP A 71 -15.53 8.74 -0.84
N PHE A 72 -14.46 9.44 -0.40
CA PHE A 72 -14.10 9.52 1.01
C PHE A 72 -15.24 10.10 1.84
N ASN A 73 -15.64 9.35 2.87
CA ASN A 73 -16.59 9.78 3.87
C ASN A 73 -15.95 9.65 5.26
N PRO A 74 -15.63 10.76 5.93
CA PRO A 74 -14.93 10.78 7.21
C PRO A 74 -15.71 10.16 8.39
#